data_AF-A0A0F9DNU7-F1
#
_entry.id   AF-A0A0F9DNU7-F1
#
_cell.length_a   1.000
_cell.length_b   1.000
_cell.length_c   1.000
_cell.angle_alpha   90.00
_cell.angle_beta   90.00
_cell.angle_gamma   90.00
#
_symmetry.space_group_name_H-M   'P 1'
#
loop_
_entity.id
_entity.type
_entity.pdbx_description
1 polymer ?
#
loop_
_entity_poly.entity_id
_entity_poly.type
_entity_poly.pdbx_seq_one_letter_code
_entity_poly.pdbx_strand_id
1 'polypeptide(L)' 'MKLFLDTANVAAIRRAQDTGLLGGVTTNPVKIAETGKDFLKLMEQICSVVSGPVSAEAV' A
#
# COMPACT_ATOMS: atom_id res chain seq x y z
N MET A 1 -4.35 19.09 2.65
CA MET A 1 -4.82 18.04 1.72
C MET A 1 -3.81 16.90 1.74
N LYS A 2 -4.24 15.63 1.74
CA LYS A 2 -3.33 14.46 1.74
C LYS A 2 -3.56 13.65 0.46
N LEU A 3 -2.50 13.15 -0.16
CA LEU A 3 -2.57 12.26 -1.33
C LEU A 3 -2.46 10.81 -0.88
N PHE A 4 -3.38 9.96 -1.33
CA PHE A 4 -3.37 8.54 -1.03
C PHE A 4 -3.13 7.76 -2.33
N LEU A 5 -2.28 6.75 -2.26
CA LEU A 5 -2.04 5.87 -3.39
C LEU A 5 -2.87 4.59 -3.24
N ASP A 6 -3.64 4.27 -4.27
CA ASP A 6 -4.60 3.20 -4.24
C ASP A 6 -4.07 1.97 -5.00
N THR A 7 -3.18 1.20 -4.37
CA THR A 7 -2.46 0.07 -4.98
C THR A 7 -1.91 -0.89 -3.94
N ALA A 8 -1.67 -2.15 -4.34
CA ALA A 8 -0.91 -3.13 -3.57
C ALA A 8 0.53 -3.34 -4.13
N ASN A 9 0.96 -2.54 -5.12
CA ASN A 9 2.29 -2.64 -5.70
C ASN A 9 3.35 -1.90 -4.84
N VAL A 10 4.12 -2.65 -4.06
CA VAL A 10 5.18 -2.14 -3.17
C VAL A 10 6.21 -1.25 -3.88
N ALA A 11 6.55 -1.54 -5.14
CA ALA A 11 7.52 -0.73 -5.89
C ALA A 11 6.95 0.64 -6.33
N ALA A 12 5.64 0.72 -6.60
CA ALA A 12 4.97 1.99 -6.84
C ALA A 12 4.85 2.80 -5.55
N ILE A 13 4.51 2.12 -4.44
CA ILE A 13 4.41 2.73 -3.10
C ILE A 13 5.75 3.32 -2.66
N ARG A 14 6.86 2.60 -2.83
CA ARG A 14 8.20 3.11 -2.51
C ARG A 14 8.54 4.37 -3.30
N ARG A 15 8.33 4.35 -4.62
CA ARG A 15 8.56 5.52 -5.48
C ARG A 15 7.71 6.72 -5.06
N ALA A 16 6.44 6.49 -4.69
CA ALA A 16 5.57 7.55 -4.21
C ALA A 16 6.02 8.10 -2.83
N GLN A 17 6.46 7.22 -1.92
CA GLN A 17 7.02 7.60 -0.63
C GLN A 17 8.28 8.49 -0.80
N ASP A 18 9.16 8.14 -1.75
CA ASP A 18 10.40 8.89 -2.03
C ASP A 18 10.13 10.33 -2.52
N THR A 19 8.94 10.62 -3.05
CA THR A 19 8.55 11.99 -3.44
C THR A 19 8.24 12.90 -2.25
N GLY A 20 8.00 12.34 -1.06
CA GLY A 20 7.55 13.07 0.12
C GLY A 20 6.10 13.55 0.07
N LEU A 21 5.35 13.23 -1.00
CA LEU A 21 3.95 13.66 -1.17
C LEU A 21 2.93 12.61 -0.73
N LEU A 22 3.37 11.37 -0.44
CA LEU A 22 2.50 10.26 -0.07
C LEU A 22 1.98 10.43 1.37
N GLY A 23 0.67 10.58 1.50
CA GLY A 23 -0.03 10.70 2.78
C GLY A 23 -0.57 9.38 3.34
N GLY A 24 -0.57 8.30 2.55
CA GLY A 24 -1.05 6.97 2.94
C GLY A 24 -1.35 6.07 1.74
N VAL A 25 -1.73 4.83 2.00
CA VAL A 25 -2.08 3.83 0.97
C VAL A 25 -3.44 3.20 1.26
N THR A 26 -4.23 2.96 0.21
CA THR A 26 -5.45 2.15 0.28
C THR A 26 -5.29 0.87 -0.54
N THR A 27 -5.79 -0.24 0.00
CA THR A 27 -5.80 -1.55 -0.64
C THR A 27 -7.18 -2.18 -0.51
N ASN A 28 -7.46 -3.15 -1.38
CA ASN A 28 -8.67 -3.96 -1.34
C ASN A 28 -8.32 -5.41 -1.75
N PRO A 29 -9.22 -6.40 -1.56
CA PRO A 29 -8.92 -7.80 -1.83
C PRO A 29 -8.54 -8.08 -3.29
N VAL A 30 -9.16 -7.36 -4.24
CA VAL A 30 -8.87 -7.51 -5.68
C VAL A 30 -7.42 -7.14 -5.99
N LYS A 31 -6.96 -5.96 -5.55
CA LYS A 31 -5.59 -5.48 -5.80
C LYS A 31 -4.55 -6.35 -5.14
N ILE A 32 -4.85 -6.88 -3.96
CA ILE A 32 -3.95 -7.80 -3.26
C ILE A 32 -3.87 -9.12 -4.04
N ALA A 33 -5.00 -9.66 -4.49
CA ALA A 33 -5.05 -10.88 -5.29
C ALA A 33 -4.26 -10.75 -6.61
N GLU A 34 -4.33 -9.59 -7.29
CA GLU A 34 -3.54 -9.29 -8.50
C GLU A 34 -2.03 -9.39 -8.29
N THR A 35 -1.54 -9.24 -7.06
CA THR A 35 -0.11 -9.39 -6.77
C THR A 35 0.34 -10.85 -6.70
N GLY A 36 -0.59 -11.79 -6.49
CA GLY A 36 -0.29 -13.21 -6.26
C GLY A 36 0.54 -13.48 -4.99
N LYS A 37 0.65 -12.52 -4.06
CA LYS A 37 1.44 -12.64 -2.84
C LYS A 37 0.59 -13.02 -1.65
N ASP A 38 1.25 -13.59 -0.64
CA ASP A 38 0.66 -13.79 0.68
C ASP A 38 0.23 -12.45 1.29
N PHE A 39 -1.03 -12.39 1.77
CA PHE A 39 -1.64 -11.18 2.28
C PHE A 39 -0.84 -10.56 3.43
N LEU A 40 -0.52 -11.35 4.45
CA LEU A 40 0.14 -10.84 5.66
C LEU A 40 1.53 -10.32 5.33
N LYS A 41 2.32 -11.08 4.57
CA LYS A 41 3.65 -10.62 4.13
C LYS A 41 3.59 -9.37 3.27
N LEU A 42 2.59 -9.25 2.39
CA LEU A 42 2.41 -8.06 1.57
C LEU A 42 2.04 -6.85 2.44
N MET A 43 1.13 -7.02 3.39
CA MET A 43 0.73 -5.95 4.29
C MET A 43 1.87 -5.48 5.19
N GLU A 44 2.67 -6.40 5.75
CA GLU A 44 3.89 -6.07 6.48
C GLU A 44 4.86 -5.26 5.61
N GLN A 45 5.07 -5.66 4.36
CA GLN A 45 5.89 -4.92 3.41
C GLN A 45 5.36 -3.51 3.17
N ILE A 46 4.06 -3.36 2.90
CA ILE A 46 3.44 -2.04 2.66
C ILE A 46 3.57 -1.16 3.90
N CYS A 47 3.24 -1.66 5.09
CA CYS A 47 3.34 -0.92 6.34
C CYS A 47 4.79 -0.55 6.70
N SER A 48 5.78 -1.35 6.31
CA SER A 48 7.20 -1.02 6.52
C SER A 48 7.71 0.11 5.61
N VAL A 49 7.06 0.34 4.47
CA VAL A 49 7.46 1.37 3.49
C VAL A 49 6.71 2.67 3.73
N VAL A 50 5.42 2.60 4.07
CA VAL A 50 4.53 3.75 4.17
C VAL A 50 4.61 4.33 5.58
N SER A 51 5.07 5.59 5.72
CA SER A 51 5.07 6.27 7.03
C SER A 51 3.68 6.76 7.48
N GLY A 52 2.69 6.72 6.59
CA GLY A 52 1.31 7.12 6.83
C GLY A 52 0.36 5.93 7.07
N PRO A 53 -0.95 6.20 7.20
CA PRO A 53 -1.97 5.17 7.30
C PRO A 53 -1.98 4.23 6.08
N VAL A 54 -2.21 2.95 6.35
CA VAL A 54 -2.45 1.91 5.35
C VAL A 54 -3.83 1.32 5.63
N SER A 55 -4.73 1.41 4.66
CA SER A 55 -6.06 0.82 4.74
C SER A 55 -6.08 -0.54 4.04
N ALA A 56 -6.60 -1.55 4.73
CA ALA A 56 -6.89 -2.87 4.17
C ALA A 56 -8.30 -3.29 4.57
N GLU A 57 -9.03 -3.86 3.61
CA GLU A 57 -10.38 -4.37 3.81
C GLU A 57 -10.36 -5.83 4.32
N ALA A 58 -11.33 -6.18 5.16
CA ALA A 58 -11.58 -7.54 5.60
C ALA A 58 -12.52 -8.29 4.64
N VAL A 59 -12.48 -9.62 4.67
CA VAL A 59 -13.35 -10.53 3.88
C VAL A 59 -13.98 -11.60 4.76
#